data_AF-A0A1H6EWC8-F1
#
_entry.id   AF-A0A1H6EWC8-F1
#
_cell.length_a   1.000
_cell.length_b   1.000
_cell.length_c   1.000
_cell.angle_alpha   90.00
_cell.angle_beta   90.00
_cell.angle_gamma   90.00
#
_symmetry.space_group_name_H-M   'P 1'
#
loop_
_entity.id
_entity.type
_entity.pdbx_description
1 polymer ?
#
loop_
_entity_poly.entity_id
_entity_poly.type
_entity_poly.pdbx_seq_one_letter_code
_entity_poly.pdbx_strand_id
1 'polypeptide(L)' 'MHPLSRLAVLLVAITSLIGLAGVAPAGATVYNSCTISRCADARSARSIWASKGYPTTRTWYSWPDGHFL' A
#
# COMPACT_ATOMS: atom_id res chain seq x y z
N MET A 1 4.56 -23.30 -33.50
CA MET A 1 4.90 -21.87 -33.32
C MET A 1 3.74 -21.20 -32.60
N HIS A 2 3.89 -20.85 -31.32
CA HIS A 2 2.86 -20.22 -30.48
C HIS A 2 3.18 -18.72 -30.24
N PRO A 3 3.41 -17.91 -31.28
CA PRO A 3 3.87 -16.53 -31.10
C PRO A 3 2.83 -15.71 -30.32
N LEU A 4 1.53 -15.96 -30.55
CA LEU A 4 0.44 -15.33 -29.81
C LEU A 4 0.46 -15.68 -28.31
N SER A 5 0.65 -16.96 -27.96
CA SER A 5 0.66 -17.37 -26.55
C SER A 5 1.85 -16.79 -25.78
N ARG A 6 3.01 -16.68 -26.43
CA ARG A 6 4.19 -16.05 -25.81
C ARG A 6 3.99 -14.55 -25.60
N LEU A 7 3.35 -13.88 -26.56
CA LEU A 7 3.03 -12.46 -26.45
C LEU A 7 2.02 -12.20 -25.32
N ALA A 8 1.00 -13.04 -25.19
CA ALA A 8 -0.01 -12.92 -24.14
C ALA A 8 0.59 -13.10 -22.73
N VAL A 9 1.47 -14.08 -22.54
CA VAL A 9 2.18 -14.30 -21.27
C VAL A 9 3.05 -13.10 -20.91
N LEU A 10 3.77 -12.54 -21.89
CA LEU A 10 4.59 -11.35 -21.66
C LEU A 10 3.73 -10.15 -21.26
N LEU A 11 2.58 -9.93 -21.92
CA LEU A 11 1.71 -8.82 -21.60
C LEU A 11 1.16 -8.91 -20.17
N VAL A 12 0.72 -10.10 -19.74
CA VAL A 12 0.21 -10.34 -18.38
C VAL A 12 1.31 -10.15 -17.33
N ALA A 13 2.53 -10.60 -17.61
CA ALA A 13 3.66 -10.41 -16.70
C ALA A 13 3.96 -8.91 -16.52
N ILE A 14 4.00 -8.15 -17.61
CA ILE A 14 4.29 -6.71 -17.58
C ILE A 14 3.21 -5.94 -16.83
N THR A 15 1.93 -6.20 -17.09
CA THR A 15 0.83 -5.50 -16.39
C THR A 15 0.82 -5.80 -14.88
N SER A 16 1.17 -7.03 -14.48
CA SER A 16 1.28 -7.41 -13.08
C SER A 16 2.39 -6.64 -12.36
N LEU A 17 3.55 -6.48 -13.01
CA LEU A 17 4.70 -5.73 -12.46
C LEU A 17 4.40 -4.23 -12.30
N ILE A 18 3.63 -3.64 -13.21
CA ILE A 18 3.22 -2.22 -13.12
C ILE A 18 2.31 -2.00 -11.90
N GLY A 19 1.40 -2.95 -11.62
CA GLY A 19 0.58 -2.92 -10.41
C GLY A 19 1.41 -2.94 -9.13
N LEU A 20 2.55 -3.64 -9.13
CA LEU A 20 3.49 -3.77 -8.01
C LEU A 20 4.40 -2.55 -7.80
N ALA A 21 4.92 -1.96 -8.88
CA ALA A 21 5.85 -0.83 -8.80
C ALA A 21 5.19 0.49 -8.34
N GLY A 22 3.86 0.59 -8.40
CA GLY A 22 3.10 1.79 -8.03
C GLY A 22 2.77 1.95 -6.54
N VAL A 23 3.09 0.98 -5.67
CA VAL A 23 2.96 1.23 -4.21
C VAL A 23 4.21 1.86 -3.66
N ALA A 24 4.17 3.18 -3.54
CA ALA A 24 4.89 3.80 -2.46
C ALA A 24 4.31 3.28 -1.12
N PRO A 25 5.12 3.13 -0.06
CA PRO A 25 4.58 2.91 1.28
C PRO A 25 3.49 3.94 1.57
N ALA A 26 2.37 3.50 2.15
CA ALA A 26 1.25 4.38 2.48
C ALA A 26 1.67 5.40 3.54
N GLY A 27 2.24 6.51 3.10
CA GLY A 27 2.61 7.63 3.96
C GLY A 27 1.36 8.43 4.32
N ALA A 28 0.88 8.29 5.55
CA ALA A 28 -0.15 9.17 6.10
C ALA A 28 0.46 10.56 6.41
N THR A 29 0.84 11.34 5.39
CA THR A 29 1.32 12.71 5.57
C THR A 29 0.16 13.63 5.88
N VAL A 30 0.14 14.17 7.10
CA VAL A 30 -0.82 15.18 7.53
C VAL A 30 -0.06 16.47 7.79
N TYR A 31 -0.42 17.53 7.07
CA TYR A 31 0.12 18.86 7.34
C TYR A 31 -0.43 19.39 8.67
N ASN A 32 0.42 20.06 9.45
CA ASN A 32 -0.01 20.62 10.74
C ASN A 32 -1.11 21.68 10.59
N SER A 33 -1.25 22.27 9.40
CA SER A 33 -2.31 23.21 9.02
C SER A 33 -3.67 22.57 8.75
N CYS A 34 -3.77 21.24 8.67
CA CYS A 34 -5.06 20.59 8.42
C CYS A 34 -5.94 20.60 9.69
N THR A 35 -7.03 21.37 9.65
CA THR A 35 -7.96 21.60 10.78
C THR A 35 -9.27 20.82 10.68
N ILE A 36 -9.54 20.12 9.57
CA ILE A 36 -10.73 19.25 9.46
C ILE A 36 -10.59 18.04 10.39
N SER A 37 -11.71 17.59 10.98
CA SER A 37 -11.72 16.53 12.00
C SER A 37 -11.00 15.25 11.58
N ARG A 38 -11.08 14.88 10.29
CA ARG A 38 -10.44 13.68 9.73
C ARG A 38 -8.91 13.73 9.74
N CYS A 39 -8.31 14.91 9.86
CA CYS A 39 -6.86 15.04 9.99
C CYS A 39 -6.35 14.68 11.38
N ALA A 40 -7.18 14.77 12.43
CA ALA A 40 -6.83 14.24 13.76
C ALA A 40 -6.79 12.71 13.75
N ASP A 41 -7.76 12.07 13.12
CA ASP A 41 -7.79 10.61 12.90
C ASP A 41 -6.53 10.16 12.13
N ALA A 42 -6.19 10.87 11.05
CA ALA A 42 -5.02 10.57 10.24
C ALA A 42 -3.68 10.76 10.99
N ARG A 43 -3.54 11.79 11.84
CA ARG A 43 -2.34 11.94 12.69
C ARG A 43 -2.23 10.83 13.73
N SER A 44 -3.36 10.45 14.33
CA SER A 44 -3.41 9.34 15.28
C SER A 44 -2.98 8.04 14.60
N ALA A 45 -3.53 7.73 13.43
CA ALA A 45 -3.11 6.58 12.62
C ALA A 45 -1.62 6.63 12.28
N ARG A 46 -1.09 7.79 11.84
CA ARG A 46 0.36 7.95 11.57
C ARG A 46 1.21 7.64 12.80
N SER A 47 0.81 8.12 13.97
CA SER A 47 1.56 7.88 15.21
C SER A 47 1.55 6.40 15.64
N ILE A 48 0.41 5.72 15.44
CA ILE A 48 0.26 4.27 15.71
C ILE A 48 1.14 3.46 14.76
N TRP A 49 1.16 3.79 13.47
CA TRP A 49 2.03 3.11 12.51
C TRP A 49 3.51 3.38 12.77
N ALA A 50 3.87 4.61 13.15
CA ALA A 50 5.24 4.94 13.51
C ALA A 50 5.72 4.15 14.74
N SER A 51 4.88 3.92 15.75
CA SER A 51 5.26 3.14 16.94
C SER A 51 5.39 1.65 16.67
N LYS A 52 4.74 1.13 15.62
CA LYS A 52 4.79 -0.28 15.20
C LYS A 52 5.83 -0.56 14.11
N GLY A 53 6.39 0.50 13.52
CA GLY A 53 7.13 0.42 12.27
C GLY A 53 6.18 0.32 11.08
N TYR A 54 6.36 1.20 10.10
CA TYR A 54 5.54 1.17 8.88
C TYR A 54 5.77 -0.15 8.13
N PRO A 55 4.70 -0.79 7.62
CA PRO A 55 4.86 -1.97 6.79
C PRO A 55 5.70 -1.63 5.56
N THR A 56 6.78 -2.38 5.37
CA THR A 56 7.65 -2.29 4.18
C THR A 56 7.25 -3.29 3.10
N THR A 57 6.38 -4.25 3.46
CA THR A 57 5.86 -5.30 2.58
C THR A 57 4.41 -5.03 2.23
N ARG A 58 4.05 -5.36 0.98
CA ARG A 58 2.71 -5.17 0.42
C ARG A 58 1.81 -6.34 0.75
N THR A 59 1.64 -6.62 2.04
CA THR A 59 0.72 -7.64 2.55
C THR A 59 -0.30 -6.96 3.46
N TRP A 60 -1.46 -7.59 3.62
CA TRP A 60 -2.38 -7.20 4.69
C TRP A 60 -1.63 -7.29 6.02
N TYR A 61 -1.68 -6.22 6.82
CA TYR A 61 -1.06 -6.26 8.14
C TYR A 61 -1.99 -7.06 9.06
N SER A 62 -1.53 -8.24 9.49
CA SER A 62 -2.28 -9.08 10.41
C SER A 62 -2.12 -8.54 11.82
N TRP A 63 -3.21 -8.00 12.35
CA TRP A 63 -3.25 -7.56 13.73
C TRP A 63 -3.46 -8.75 14.67
N PRO A 64 -2.93 -8.71 15.92
CA PRO A 64 -3.07 -9.80 16.90
C PRO A 64 -4.51 -10.16 17.24
N ASP A 65 -5.45 -9.26 16.98
CA ASP A 65 -6.89 -9.39 17.20
C ASP A 65 -7.63 -9.95 15.96
N GLY A 66 -6.92 -10.32 14.90
CA GLY A 66 -7.48 -10.97 13.71
C GLY A 66 -7.98 -10.02 12.62
N HIS A 67 -7.79 -8.70 12.77
CA HIS A 67 -8.13 -7.74 11.73
C HIS A 67 -7.02 -7.62 10.66
N PHE A 68 -7.42 -7.33 9.43
CA PHE A 68 -6.53 -7.09 8.28
C PHE A 68 -6.80 -5.69 7.71
N LEU A 69 -5.72 -4.92 7.49
CA LEU A 69 -5.70 -3.60 6.82
C LEU A 69 -4.97 -3.65 5.48
#